data_AF-A0A2T3WBW3-F1
#
_entry.id   AF-A0A2T3WBW3-F1
#
_cell.length_a   1.000
_cell.length_b   1.000
_cell.length_c   1.000
_cell.angle_alpha   90.00
_cell.angle_beta   90.00
_cell.angle_gamma   90.00
#
_symmetry.space_group_name_H-M   'P 1'
#
loop_
_entity.id
_entity.type
_entity.pdbx_description
1 polymer ?
#
loop_
_entity_poly.entity_id
_entity_poly.type
_entity_poly.pdbx_seq_one_letter_code
_entity_poly.pdbx_strand_id
1 'polypeptide(L)'
;MDIAKIRLLAPFMVEARTVAQVAEVTGYSHNALGYWVKRFVRLGILEEVGKDRPARYQAAAQEFLIDPSRVMPLDDMLEALYRPAWNRLLQGYTREHRRVSEDWYVLLKSTPGGLVTRQEVAAWQIDEPQAPSPALPLNDWGVIQLSREKARELTTRLSALMAEYFEEGAETPQDDLYVFHLGLTRDVPHE
;
A
#
# COMPACT_ATOMS: atom_id res chain seq x y z
N MET A 1 -16.88 -9.48 9.01
CA MET A 1 -16.90 -8.29 8.14
C MET A 1 -15.84 -8.54 7.09
N ASP A 2 -16.13 -8.37 5.79
CA ASP A 2 -15.12 -8.55 4.75
C ASP A 2 -14.11 -7.38 4.85
N ILE A 3 -12.88 -7.68 5.27
CA ILE A 3 -11.82 -6.70 5.50
C ILE A 3 -11.52 -5.90 4.23
N ALA A 4 -11.63 -6.52 3.06
CA ALA A 4 -11.42 -5.82 1.79
C ALA A 4 -12.43 -4.67 1.59
N LYS A 5 -13.60 -4.74 2.25
CA LYS A 5 -14.66 -3.73 2.17
C LYS A 5 -14.46 -2.57 3.14
N ILE A 6 -13.53 -2.66 4.10
CA ILE A 6 -13.13 -1.52 4.94
C ILE A 6 -12.59 -0.38 4.07
N ARG A 7 -11.92 -0.70 2.94
CA ARG A 7 -11.42 0.30 1.99
C ARG A 7 -12.54 1.17 1.38
N LEU A 8 -13.79 0.71 1.39
CA LEU A 8 -14.94 1.51 0.96
C LEU A 8 -15.27 2.63 1.94
N LEU A 9 -14.75 2.59 3.17
CA LEU A 9 -14.93 3.65 4.17
C LEU A 9 -14.03 4.86 3.91
N ALA A 10 -12.82 4.64 3.34
CA ALA A 10 -11.81 5.70 3.23
C ALA A 10 -12.35 6.99 2.58
N PRO A 11 -13.12 6.97 1.47
CA PRO A 11 -13.68 8.20 0.89
C PRO A 11 -14.62 8.96 1.83
N PHE A 12 -15.33 8.26 2.72
CA PHE A 12 -16.25 8.86 3.70
C PHE A 12 -15.55 9.33 4.98
N MET A 13 -14.33 8.83 5.25
CA MET A 13 -13.52 9.31 6.37
C MET A 13 -12.93 10.69 6.08
N VAL A 14 -12.54 10.92 4.82
CA VAL A 14 -11.99 12.21 4.37
C VAL A 14 -13.06 13.30 4.38
N GLU A 15 -14.22 13.04 3.77
CA GLU A 15 -15.29 14.02 3.69
C GLU A 15 -16.67 13.39 3.46
N ALA A 16 -17.72 14.19 3.66
CA ALA A 16 -19.09 13.82 3.38
C ALA A 16 -19.34 13.60 1.88
N ARG A 17 -19.67 12.36 1.48
CA ARG A 17 -19.89 11.98 0.07
C ARG A 17 -21.20 11.25 -0.17
N THR A 18 -21.71 11.35 -1.38
CA THR A 18 -22.84 10.54 -1.85
C THR A 18 -22.35 9.15 -2.30
N VAL A 19 -23.27 8.18 -2.38
CA VAL A 19 -22.98 6.84 -2.93
C VAL A 19 -22.43 6.92 -4.36
N ALA A 20 -22.95 7.84 -5.18
CA ALA A 20 -22.53 8.01 -6.57
C ALA A 20 -21.09 8.52 -6.68
N GLN A 21 -20.73 9.54 -5.90
CA GLN A 21 -19.35 10.05 -5.86
C GLN A 21 -18.35 8.97 -5.43
N VAL A 22 -18.71 8.11 -4.48
CA VAL A 22 -17.84 7.01 -4.05
C VAL A 22 -17.77 5.90 -5.10
N ALA A 23 -18.84 5.66 -5.87
CA ALA A 23 -18.84 4.70 -6.97
C ALA A 23 -17.84 5.10 -8.07
N GLU A 24 -17.80 6.39 -8.42
CA GLU A 24 -16.86 6.94 -9.40
C GLU A 24 -15.41 6.76 -8.96
N VAL A 25 -15.10 7.06 -7.69
CA VAL A 25 -13.72 6.98 -7.16
C VAL A 25 -13.26 5.54 -6.95
N THR A 26 -14.16 4.64 -6.51
CA THR A 26 -13.79 3.27 -6.15
C THR A 26 -13.97 2.26 -7.27
N GLY A 27 -14.68 2.62 -8.35
CA GLY A 27 -15.03 1.72 -9.46
C GLY A 27 -16.08 0.66 -9.11
N TYR A 28 -16.67 0.72 -7.92
CA TYR A 28 -17.73 -0.22 -7.51
C TYR A 28 -19.08 0.18 -8.09
N SER A 29 -19.94 -0.82 -8.33
CA SER A 29 -21.32 -0.53 -8.77
C SER A 29 -22.13 0.17 -7.68
N HIS A 30 -23.01 1.08 -8.11
CA HIS A 30 -23.93 1.82 -7.23
C HIS A 30 -24.74 0.89 -6.31
N ASN A 31 -25.21 -0.25 -6.83
CA ASN A 31 -26.00 -1.22 -6.06
C ASN A 31 -25.16 -1.88 -4.96
N ALA A 32 -23.91 -2.28 -5.28
CA ALA A 32 -23.02 -2.89 -4.29
C ALA A 32 -22.65 -1.88 -3.20
N LEU A 33 -22.32 -0.64 -3.56
CA LEU A 33 -22.04 0.42 -2.59
C LEU A 33 -23.26 0.77 -1.75
N GLY A 34 -24.45 0.88 -2.35
CA GLY A 34 -25.68 1.15 -1.61
C GLY A 34 -25.99 0.10 -0.55
N TYR A 35 -25.71 -1.18 -0.83
CA TYR A 35 -25.80 -2.25 0.18
C TYR A 35 -24.82 -2.02 1.34
N TRP A 36 -23.55 -1.72 1.04
CA TRP A 36 -22.52 -1.52 2.06
C TRP A 36 -22.75 -0.25 2.89
N VAL A 37 -23.10 0.87 2.26
CA VAL A 37 -23.40 2.13 2.97
C VAL A 37 -24.56 1.94 3.93
N LYS A 38 -25.67 1.31 3.52
CA LYS A 38 -26.77 0.98 4.43
C LYS A 38 -26.33 0.12 5.61
N ARG A 39 -25.44 -0.86 5.35
CA ARG A 39 -24.89 -1.72 6.39
C ARG A 39 -23.99 -0.94 7.35
N PHE A 40 -23.15 -0.04 6.86
CA PHE A 40 -22.27 0.79 7.69
C PHE A 40 -23.06 1.79 8.53
N VAL A 41 -24.11 2.40 7.97
CA VAL A 41 -25.02 3.27 8.74
C VAL A 41 -25.69 2.51 9.87
N ARG A 42 -26.21 1.30 9.60
CA ARG A 42 -26.81 0.46 10.64
C ARG A 42 -25.83 0.06 11.75
N LEU A 43 -24.54 -0.03 11.42
CA LEU A 43 -23.48 -0.36 12.38
C LEU A 43 -22.92 0.87 13.11
N GLY A 44 -23.41 2.08 12.82
CA GLY A 44 -22.89 3.33 13.39
C GLY A 44 -21.48 3.70 12.89
N ILE A 45 -21.04 3.13 11.77
CA ILE A 45 -19.73 3.43 11.16
C ILE A 45 -19.84 4.68 10.27
N LEU A 46 -20.95 4.80 9.53
CA LEU A 46 -21.28 6.00 8.77
C LEU A 46 -22.53 6.64 9.37
N GLU A 47 -22.68 7.94 9.17
CA GLU A 47 -23.89 8.68 9.45
C GLU A 47 -24.35 9.45 8.21
N GLU A 48 -25.66 9.65 8.08
CA GLU A 48 -26.21 10.54 7.05
C GLU A 48 -26.06 11.98 7.52
N VAL A 49 -25.40 12.81 6.72
CA VAL A 49 -25.12 14.21 7.06
C VAL A 49 -25.95 15.14 6.18
N GLY A 50 -26.69 16.03 6.84
CA GLY A 50 -27.60 16.96 6.17
C GLY A 50 -28.96 16.36 5.83
N LYS A 51 -29.75 17.11 5.04
CA LYS A 51 -31.08 16.68 4.55
C LYS A 51 -31.15 16.66 3.02
N ASP A 52 -30.00 16.72 2.36
CA ASP A 52 -29.90 16.87 0.92
C ASP A 52 -30.35 15.60 0.18
N ARG A 53 -30.80 15.80 -1.06
CA ARG A 53 -31.06 14.73 -2.02
C ARG A 53 -30.15 14.92 -3.23
N PRO A 54 -29.30 13.95 -3.58
CA PRO A 54 -29.08 12.65 -2.90
C PRO A 54 -28.41 12.80 -1.52
N ALA A 55 -28.67 11.84 -0.62
CA ALA A 55 -28.12 11.83 0.72
C ALA A 55 -26.59 11.71 0.71
N ARG A 56 -25.94 12.45 1.62
CA ARG A 56 -24.50 12.40 1.85
C ARG A 56 -24.22 11.63 3.13
N TYR A 57 -23.11 10.91 3.14
CA TYR A 57 -22.68 10.09 4.26
C TYR A 57 -21.26 10.47 4.66
N GLN A 58 -20.97 10.42 5.95
CA GLN A 58 -19.63 10.65 6.50
C GLN A 58 -19.33 9.59 7.55
N ALA A 59 -18.05 9.29 7.77
CA ALA A 59 -17.65 8.42 8.87
C ALA A 59 -17.98 9.05 10.22
N ALA A 60 -18.56 8.26 11.12
CA ALA A 60 -18.92 8.71 12.47
C ALA A 60 -17.69 8.97 13.36
N ALA A 61 -16.52 8.48 12.95
CA ALA A 61 -15.25 8.69 13.62
C ALA A 61 -14.12 8.81 12.58
N GLN A 62 -13.03 9.46 12.96
CA GLN A 62 -11.82 9.57 12.15
C GLN A 62 -10.90 8.35 12.29
N GLU A 63 -11.12 7.52 13.32
CA GLU A 63 -10.33 6.34 13.60
C GLU A 63 -11.23 5.19 14.05
N PHE A 64 -10.92 3.98 13.57
CA PHE A 64 -11.62 2.76 13.95
C PHE A 64 -10.60 1.70 14.35
N LEU A 65 -10.72 1.18 15.58
CA LEU A 65 -9.97 0.01 16.01
C LEU A 65 -10.79 -1.25 15.66
N ILE A 66 -10.20 -2.14 14.87
CA ILE A 66 -10.84 -3.40 14.46
C ILE A 66 -9.99 -4.54 15.02
N ASP A 67 -10.63 -5.48 15.72
CA ASP A 67 -10.02 -6.73 16.19
C ASP A 67 -10.46 -7.89 15.26
N PRO A 68 -9.74 -8.11 14.15
CA PRO A 68 -10.05 -9.19 13.21
C PRO A 68 -9.72 -10.59 13.75
N SER A 69 -8.95 -10.71 14.83
CA SER A 69 -8.50 -12.01 15.37
C SER A 69 -9.65 -12.90 15.83
N ARG A 70 -10.81 -12.30 16.14
CA ARG A 70 -12.02 -13.00 16.58
C ARG A 70 -12.85 -13.59 15.44
N VAL A 71 -12.56 -13.23 14.19
CA VAL A 71 -13.40 -13.58 13.04
C VAL A 71 -12.66 -14.35 11.95
N MET A 72 -11.33 -14.37 11.97
CA MET A 72 -10.52 -15.16 11.05
C MET A 72 -9.10 -15.41 11.60
N PRO A 73 -8.41 -16.48 11.12
CA PRO A 73 -7.00 -16.73 11.42
C PRO A 73 -6.08 -15.57 11.02
N LEU A 74 -4.92 -15.48 11.69
CA LEU A 74 -3.94 -14.40 11.45
C LEU A 74 -3.45 -14.38 10.00
N ASP A 75 -3.08 -15.53 9.43
CA ASP A 75 -2.53 -15.58 8.08
C ASP A 75 -3.55 -15.12 7.03
N ASP A 76 -4.80 -15.59 7.14
CA ASP A 76 -5.91 -15.15 6.28
C ASP A 76 -6.17 -13.64 6.42
N MET A 77 -6.02 -13.11 7.63
CA MET A 77 -6.17 -11.67 7.90
C MET A 77 -5.06 -10.86 7.22
N LEU A 78 -3.80 -11.25 7.41
CA LEU A 78 -2.64 -10.58 6.80
C LEU A 78 -2.77 -10.61 5.27
N GLU A 79 -3.14 -11.77 4.72
CA GLU A 79 -3.41 -11.96 3.30
C GLU A 79 -4.50 -10.99 2.80
N ALA A 80 -5.65 -10.94 3.48
CA ALA A 80 -6.76 -10.05 3.09
C ALA A 80 -6.40 -8.56 3.17
N LEU A 81 -5.58 -8.16 4.15
CA LEU A 81 -5.14 -6.77 4.34
C LEU A 81 -4.11 -6.36 3.28
N TYR A 82 -3.06 -7.17 3.09
CA TYR A 82 -1.89 -6.80 2.32
C TYR A 82 -1.99 -7.16 0.84
N ARG A 83 -2.59 -8.29 0.47
CA ARG A 83 -2.64 -8.76 -0.93
C ARG A 83 -3.12 -7.69 -1.91
N PRO A 84 -4.19 -6.92 -1.65
CA PRO A 84 -4.64 -5.95 -2.64
C PRO A 84 -3.72 -4.72 -2.74
N ALA A 85 -3.03 -4.34 -1.65
CA ALA A 85 -2.02 -3.27 -1.71
C ALA A 85 -0.75 -3.77 -2.43
N TRP A 86 -0.34 -5.00 -2.14
CA TRP A 86 0.76 -5.69 -2.81
C TRP A 86 0.52 -5.82 -4.32
N ASN A 87 -0.66 -6.26 -4.75
CA ASN A 87 -1.03 -6.32 -6.16
C ASN A 87 -0.93 -4.95 -6.85
N ARG A 88 -1.39 -3.88 -6.18
CA ARG A 88 -1.28 -2.51 -6.70
C ARG A 88 0.19 -2.08 -6.83
N LEU A 89 1.03 -2.42 -5.86
CA LEU A 89 2.47 -2.15 -5.90
C LEU A 89 3.13 -2.88 -7.07
N LEU A 90 2.85 -4.17 -7.26
CA LEU A 90 3.37 -4.97 -8.38
C LEU A 90 2.94 -4.42 -9.75
N GLN A 91 1.69 -3.94 -9.87
CA GLN A 91 1.22 -3.27 -11.08
C GLN A 91 2.01 -1.97 -11.35
N GLY A 92 2.26 -1.18 -10.29
CA GLY A 92 3.10 0.01 -10.35
C GLY A 92 4.52 -0.31 -10.83
N TYR A 93 5.18 -1.29 -10.20
CA TYR A 93 6.49 -1.76 -10.64
C TYR A 93 6.47 -2.21 -12.10
N THR A 94 5.52 -3.04 -12.50
CA THR A 94 5.41 -3.52 -13.89
C THR A 94 5.29 -2.37 -14.89
N ARG A 95 4.48 -1.36 -14.56
CA ARG A 95 4.29 -0.18 -15.43
C ARG A 95 5.57 0.63 -15.55
N GLU A 96 6.22 0.94 -14.44
CA GLU A 96 7.45 1.76 -14.44
C GLU A 96 8.63 1.03 -15.09
N HIS A 97 8.73 -0.28 -14.91
CA HIS A 97 9.74 -1.09 -15.60
C HIS A 97 9.47 -1.06 -17.11
N ARG A 98 8.25 -1.36 -17.57
CA ARG A 98 7.92 -1.32 -19.01
C ARG A 98 8.15 0.04 -19.65
N ARG A 99 8.01 1.14 -18.91
CA ARG A 99 8.30 2.50 -19.39
C ARG A 99 9.78 2.70 -19.75
N VAL A 100 10.67 2.02 -19.02
CA VAL A 100 12.13 2.19 -19.16
C VAL A 100 12.73 1.14 -20.11
N SER A 101 12.29 -0.11 -20.03
CA SER A 101 12.76 -1.16 -20.93
C SER A 101 11.73 -2.28 -21.03
N GLU A 102 11.71 -2.99 -22.16
CA GLU A 102 10.96 -4.25 -22.28
C GLU A 102 11.78 -5.43 -21.76
N ASP A 103 13.11 -5.31 -21.76
CA ASP A 103 14.05 -6.37 -21.44
C ASP A 103 14.75 -6.11 -20.09
N TRP A 104 14.67 -7.12 -19.21
CA TRP A 104 15.14 -7.03 -17.84
C TRP A 104 15.93 -8.27 -17.45
N TYR A 105 16.93 -8.06 -16.62
CA TYR A 105 17.72 -9.09 -15.99
C TYR A 105 17.65 -8.95 -14.48
N VAL A 106 17.94 -10.05 -13.78
CA VAL A 106 18.06 -10.06 -12.33
C VAL A 106 19.52 -10.30 -11.99
N LEU A 107 20.17 -9.29 -11.42
CA LEU A 107 21.54 -9.36 -10.96
C LEU A 107 21.55 -9.90 -9.52
N LEU A 108 22.14 -11.09 -9.35
CA LEU A 108 22.37 -11.70 -8.05
C LEU A 108 23.82 -11.50 -7.64
N LYS A 109 24.05 -10.97 -6.44
CA LYS A 109 25.41 -10.79 -5.88
C LYS A 109 25.51 -11.46 -4.52
N SER A 110 26.59 -12.18 -4.27
CA SER A 110 26.95 -12.61 -2.93
C SER A 110 27.77 -11.53 -2.23
N THR A 111 27.39 -11.18 -1.01
CA THR A 111 28.21 -10.36 -0.11
C THR A 111 29.36 -11.19 0.49
N PRO A 112 30.43 -10.56 1.01
CA PRO A 112 31.49 -11.27 1.74
C PRO A 112 30.97 -12.09 2.94
N GLY A 113 29.81 -11.73 3.50
CA GLY A 113 29.15 -12.46 4.59
C GLY A 113 28.25 -13.62 4.13
N GLY A 114 28.26 -13.97 2.84
CA GLY A 114 27.47 -15.08 2.29
C GLY A 114 25.99 -14.77 2.01
N LEU A 115 25.54 -13.53 2.25
CA LEU A 115 24.17 -13.09 1.93
C LEU A 115 24.05 -12.81 0.43
N VAL A 116 22.92 -13.17 -0.17
CA VAL A 116 22.60 -12.87 -1.57
C VAL A 116 21.77 -11.59 -1.64
N THR A 117 22.23 -10.62 -2.42
CA THR A 117 21.42 -9.46 -2.81
C THR A 117 20.90 -9.64 -4.23
N ARG A 118 19.74 -9.05 -4.48
CA ARG A 118 19.07 -9.07 -5.78
C ARG A 118 18.82 -7.64 -6.23
N GLN A 119 19.05 -7.37 -7.50
CA GLN A 119 18.73 -6.11 -8.14
C GLN A 119 18.13 -6.38 -9.53
N GLU A 120 17.01 -5.76 -9.87
CA GLU A 120 16.54 -5.69 -11.25
C GLU A 120 17.41 -4.70 -12.05
N VAL A 121 17.85 -5.11 -13.24
CA VAL A 121 18.62 -4.26 -14.16
C VAL A 121 18.02 -4.34 -15.55
N ALA A 122 17.85 -3.20 -16.20
CA ALA A 122 17.40 -3.13 -17.60
C ALA A 122 18.52 -3.55 -18.55
N ALA A 123 18.20 -4.08 -19.72
CA ALA A 123 19.19 -4.56 -20.69
C ALA A 123 20.24 -3.51 -21.06
N TRP A 124 19.81 -2.27 -21.30
CA TRP A 124 20.72 -1.17 -21.65
C TRP A 124 21.72 -0.82 -20.55
N GLN A 125 21.45 -1.16 -19.27
CA GLN A 125 22.40 -0.94 -18.18
C GLN A 125 23.59 -1.91 -18.23
N ILE A 126 23.42 -3.06 -18.89
CA ILE A 126 24.48 -4.03 -19.11
C ILE A 126 25.34 -3.58 -20.29
N ASP A 127 24.69 -3.12 -21.37
CA ASP A 127 25.37 -2.68 -22.58
C ASP A 127 26.07 -1.33 -22.39
N GLU A 128 25.46 -0.41 -21.63
CA GLU A 128 25.95 0.96 -21.39
C GLU A 128 25.94 1.33 -19.90
N PRO A 129 26.85 0.77 -19.08
CA PRO A 129 26.83 0.96 -17.61
C PRO A 129 27.03 2.40 -17.14
N GLN A 130 27.52 3.28 -18.01
CA GLN A 130 27.80 4.69 -17.72
C GLN A 130 26.70 5.64 -18.21
N ALA A 131 25.66 5.13 -18.88
CA ALA A 131 24.55 5.96 -19.34
C ALA A 131 23.75 6.52 -18.15
N PRO A 132 23.23 7.76 -18.24
CA PRO A 132 22.34 8.29 -17.22
C PRO A 132 21.12 7.39 -17.03
N SER A 133 20.93 6.87 -15.83
CA SER A 133 19.79 6.02 -15.55
C SER A 133 18.53 6.86 -15.37
N PRO A 134 17.42 6.55 -16.07
CA PRO A 134 16.13 7.07 -15.66
C PRO A 134 15.84 6.61 -14.22
N ALA A 135 15.05 7.40 -13.50
CA ALA A 135 14.57 7.01 -12.18
C ALA A 135 13.75 5.72 -12.30
N LEU A 136 14.26 4.66 -11.67
CA LEU A 136 13.57 3.38 -11.49
C LEU A 136 12.82 3.40 -10.17
N PRO A 137 11.71 2.64 -10.07
CA PRO A 137 11.05 2.50 -8.79
C PRO A 137 11.98 1.80 -7.79
N LEU A 138 11.97 2.26 -6.53
CA LEU A 138 12.70 1.61 -5.46
C LEU A 138 12.14 0.20 -5.21
N ASN A 139 12.94 -0.83 -5.44
CA ASN A 139 12.57 -2.24 -5.26
C ASN A 139 13.78 -3.07 -4.81
N ASP A 140 14.33 -2.75 -3.64
CA ASP A 140 15.46 -3.49 -3.09
C ASP A 140 15.01 -4.63 -2.18
N TRP A 141 15.58 -5.81 -2.40
CA TRP A 141 15.36 -7.00 -1.58
C TRP A 141 16.69 -7.53 -1.06
N GLY A 142 16.75 -7.78 0.25
CA GLY A 142 17.94 -8.33 0.86
C GLY A 142 17.68 -8.89 2.24
N VAL A 143 18.47 -9.90 2.59
CA VAL A 143 18.62 -10.36 3.97
C VAL A 143 19.81 -9.61 4.56
N ILE A 144 19.64 -9.05 5.75
CA ILE A 144 20.71 -8.39 6.50
C ILE A 144 20.86 -9.02 7.87
N GLN A 145 22.10 -9.18 8.33
CA GLN A 145 22.40 -9.67 9.67
C GLN A 145 22.62 -8.50 10.62
N LEU A 146 21.72 -8.32 11.58
CA LEU A 146 21.79 -7.24 12.56
C LEU A 146 21.70 -7.79 13.99
N SER A 147 22.33 -7.08 14.94
CA SER A 147 22.03 -7.27 16.36
C SER A 147 20.58 -6.82 16.64
N ARG A 148 19.98 -7.30 17.75
CA ARG A 148 18.63 -6.86 18.15
C ARG A 148 18.54 -5.35 18.35
N GLU A 149 19.60 -4.74 18.88
CA GLU A 149 19.70 -3.30 19.06
C GLU A 149 19.72 -2.56 17.72
N LYS A 150 20.57 -3.02 16.78
CA LYS A 150 20.63 -2.43 15.44
C LYS A 150 19.37 -2.63 14.62
N ALA A 151 18.70 -3.77 14.75
CA ALA A 151 17.40 -3.99 14.13
C ALA A 151 16.35 -3.00 14.66
N ARG A 152 16.30 -2.77 15.98
CA ARG A 152 15.39 -1.78 16.58
C ARG A 152 15.71 -0.36 16.14
N GLU A 153 16.99 0.02 16.16
CA GLU A 153 17.45 1.33 15.66
C GLU A 153 17.01 1.55 14.21
N LEU A 154 17.24 0.55 13.34
CA LEU A 154 16.83 0.61 11.94
C LEU A 154 15.31 0.73 11.80
N THR A 155 14.52 -0.08 12.52
CA THR A 155 13.05 0.03 12.51
C THR A 155 12.59 1.42 12.90
N THR A 156 13.11 1.98 14.00
CA THR A 156 12.73 3.32 14.47
C THR A 156 13.04 4.39 13.43
N ARG A 157 14.24 4.34 12.83
CA ARG A 157 14.67 5.31 11.82
C ARG A 157 13.83 5.22 10.55
N LEU A 158 13.55 4.01 10.07
CA LEU A 158 12.71 3.80 8.90
C LEU A 158 11.28 4.28 9.16
N SER A 159 10.70 3.96 10.32
CA SER A 159 9.36 4.44 10.69
C SER A 159 9.27 5.95 10.77
N ALA A 160 10.27 6.61 11.35
CA ALA A 160 10.32 8.08 11.42
C ALA A 160 10.40 8.71 10.03
N LEU A 161 11.27 8.18 9.16
CA LEU A 161 11.41 8.64 7.78
C LEU A 161 10.10 8.47 6.98
N MET A 162 9.40 7.35 7.16
CA MET A 162 8.10 7.13 6.50
C MET A 162 7.05 8.13 6.99
N ALA A 163 7.00 8.38 8.30
CA ALA A 163 6.03 9.29 8.90
C ALA A 163 6.21 10.71 8.35
N GLU A 164 7.45 11.18 8.22
CA GLU A 164 7.80 12.49 7.64
C GLU A 164 7.15 12.69 6.26
N TYR A 165 7.35 11.75 5.33
CA TYR A 165 6.78 11.85 3.98
C TYR A 165 5.26 11.62 3.92
N PHE A 166 4.68 10.86 4.85
CA PHE A 166 3.22 10.73 4.92
C PHE A 166 2.53 11.98 5.47
N GLU A 167 3.21 12.71 6.36
CA GLU A 167 2.69 13.95 6.96
C GLU A 167 2.84 15.16 6.04
N GLU A 168 3.90 15.23 5.23
CA GLU A 168 4.15 16.33 4.28
C GLU A 168 3.04 16.45 3.23
N GLY A 169 2.51 15.31 2.76
CA GLY A 169 1.43 15.26 1.78
C GLY A 169 1.85 15.73 0.39
N ALA A 170 0.87 16.05 -0.47
CA ALA A 170 1.14 16.64 -1.77
C ALA A 170 1.38 18.15 -1.64
N GLU A 171 2.43 18.66 -2.25
CA GLU A 171 2.70 20.10 -2.37
C GLU A 171 1.74 20.74 -3.38
N THR A 172 1.45 20.01 -4.47
CA THR A 172 0.58 20.48 -5.55
C THR A 172 -0.46 19.43 -5.98
N PRO A 173 -1.61 19.85 -6.53
CA PRO A 173 -2.57 18.92 -7.12
C PRO A 173 -2.04 18.12 -8.32
N GLN A 174 -0.87 18.48 -8.85
CA GLN A 174 -0.22 17.83 -9.98
C GLN A 174 0.79 16.76 -9.54
N ASP A 175 1.07 16.64 -8.24
CA ASP A 175 2.04 15.67 -7.75
C ASP A 175 1.56 14.24 -8.01
N ASP A 176 2.51 13.40 -8.42
CA ASP A 176 2.22 11.99 -8.65
C ASP A 176 1.95 11.25 -7.33
N LEU A 177 0.99 10.32 -7.38
CA LEU A 177 0.69 9.43 -6.25
C LEU A 177 1.60 8.20 -6.26
N TYR A 178 2.48 8.11 -5.26
CA TYR A 178 3.34 6.95 -5.05
C TYR A 178 2.67 5.94 -4.12
N VAL A 179 2.79 4.66 -4.47
CA VAL A 179 2.43 3.55 -3.57
C VAL A 179 3.71 3.08 -2.91
N PHE A 180 3.75 3.15 -1.59
CA PHE A 180 4.93 2.83 -0.81
C PHE A 180 4.64 1.77 0.24
N HIS A 181 5.55 0.79 0.35
CA HIS A 181 5.53 -0.24 1.37
C HIS A 181 6.97 -0.55 1.78
N LEU A 182 7.19 -0.68 3.08
CA LEU A 182 8.46 -1.09 3.65
C LEU A 182 8.19 -2.11 4.75
N GLY A 183 8.90 -3.24 4.68
CA GLY A 183 8.81 -4.31 5.66
C GLY A 183 10.18 -4.68 6.19
N LEU A 184 10.26 -4.95 7.49
CA LEU A 184 11.45 -5.54 8.12
C LEU A 184 10.98 -6.58 9.13
N THR A 185 11.36 -7.83 8.91
CA THR A 185 11.06 -8.94 9.81
C THR A 185 12.29 -9.80 10.01
N ARG A 186 12.23 -10.72 10.97
CA ARG A 186 13.21 -11.80 11.05
C ARG A 186 12.99 -12.75 9.88
N ASP A 187 14.08 -13.18 9.28
CA ASP A 187 14.04 -14.20 8.26
C ASP A 187 13.50 -15.51 8.85
N VAL A 188 12.71 -16.23 8.06
CA VAL A 188 12.19 -17.55 8.42
C VAL A 188 13.05 -18.54 7.64
N PRO A 189 13.83 -19.42 8.31
CA PRO A 189 14.68 -20.37 7.62
C PRO A 189 13.88 -21.16 6.58
N HIS A 190 14.46 -21.33 5.39
CA HIS A 190 13.94 -22.31 4.44
C HIS A 190 14.13 -23.71 5.05
N GLU A 191 13.04 -24.37 5.43
CA GLU A 191 13.03 -25.80 5.77
C GLU A 191 13.33 -26.67 4.55
#